data_AF-A0A1C5S1J1-F1
#
_entry.id   AF-A0A1C5S1J1-F1
#
_cell.length_a   1.000
_cell.length_b   1.000
_cell.length_c   1.000
_cell.angle_alpha   90.00
_cell.angle_beta   90.00
_cell.angle_gamma   90.00
#
_symmetry.space_group_name_H-M   'P 1'
#
loop_
_entity.id
_entity.type
_entity.pdbx_description
1 polymer ?
#
loop_
_entity_poly.entity_id
_entity_poly.type
_entity_poly.pdbx_seq_one_letter_code
_entity_poly.pdbx_strand_id
1 'polypeptide(L)'
;MSLNIFNIWESIGRKIPFAVRRTHWANKSIYVIVDRVEPDGKGYGKAYGIPTENGGFCSYWQTDKKWKESRLIPNNGVYGWEYVEGVTLEINANLTKAKLETKEIKKPINSIYDVETTIGFGKYRNFEVCDVIDINPNYLIWAIQNIDKFKLSEKAINELSKKIILKDSIIQINNRK
;
A
#
# COMPACT_ATOMS: atom_id res chain seq x y z
N MET A 1 -20.47 -2.49 -21.14
CA MET A 1 -20.99 -1.36 -20.35
C MET A 1 -20.12 -1.19 -19.13
N SER A 2 -19.60 0.00 -18.86
CA SER A 2 -18.88 0.26 -17.62
C SER A 2 -19.89 0.40 -16.47
N LEU A 3 -19.61 -0.20 -15.32
CA LEU A 3 -20.50 -0.18 -14.14
C LEU A 3 -20.04 0.88 -13.13
N ASN A 4 -20.89 1.22 -12.18
CA ASN A 4 -20.44 1.87 -10.94
C ASN A 4 -20.20 0.82 -9.84
N ILE A 5 -19.58 1.21 -8.72
CA ILE A 5 -19.25 0.26 -7.64
C ILE A 5 -20.49 -0.40 -7.05
N PHE A 6 -21.62 0.30 -6.95
CA PHE A 6 -22.86 -0.21 -6.38
C PHE A 6 -23.53 -1.24 -7.30
N ASN A 7 -23.51 -1.04 -8.62
CA ASN A 7 -23.98 -2.04 -9.57
C ASN A 7 -23.12 -3.32 -9.50
N ILE A 8 -21.80 -3.17 -9.37
CA ILE A 8 -20.90 -4.31 -9.18
C ILE A 8 -21.25 -5.03 -7.88
N TRP A 9 -21.35 -4.31 -6.76
CA TRP A 9 -21.70 -4.86 -5.46
C TRP A 9 -23.03 -5.62 -5.47
N GLU A 10 -24.07 -5.08 -6.11
CA GLU A 10 -25.35 -5.77 -6.29
C GLU A 10 -25.19 -7.04 -7.15
N SER A 11 -24.45 -6.95 -8.27
CA SER A 11 -24.27 -8.09 -9.19
C SER A 11 -23.53 -9.28 -8.58
N ILE A 12 -22.64 -9.04 -7.61
CA ILE A 12 -21.90 -10.09 -6.90
C ILE A 12 -22.65 -10.59 -5.65
N GLY A 13 -23.90 -10.18 -5.45
CA GLY A 13 -24.73 -10.59 -4.31
C GLY A 13 -24.38 -9.88 -3.01
N ARG A 14 -23.99 -8.60 -3.09
CA ARG A 14 -23.67 -7.73 -1.95
C ARG A 14 -22.52 -8.20 -1.05
N LYS A 15 -21.63 -9.04 -1.59
CA LYS A 15 -20.48 -9.57 -0.86
C LYS A 15 -19.38 -8.52 -0.68
N ILE A 16 -18.72 -8.58 0.46
CA ILE A 16 -17.50 -7.83 0.79
C ILE A 16 -16.49 -8.79 1.46
N PRO A 17 -15.18 -8.55 1.34
CA PRO A 17 -14.55 -7.57 0.45
C PRO A 17 -14.67 -7.99 -1.03
N PHE A 18 -14.48 -7.04 -1.95
CA PHE A 18 -14.38 -7.31 -3.38
C PHE A 18 -13.45 -6.31 -4.07
N ALA A 19 -12.87 -6.69 -5.21
CA ALA A 19 -11.94 -5.84 -5.94
C ALA A 19 -12.60 -5.16 -7.13
N VAL A 20 -12.32 -3.87 -7.30
CA VAL A 20 -12.74 -3.08 -8.46
C VAL A 20 -11.58 -2.26 -9.03
N ARG A 21 -11.64 -1.96 -10.31
CA ARG A 21 -10.64 -1.11 -10.98
C ARG A 21 -11.32 -0.10 -11.88
N ARG A 22 -10.70 1.05 -12.12
CA ARG A 22 -11.16 1.97 -13.16
C ARG A 22 -10.78 1.40 -14.53
N THR A 23 -11.78 1.29 -15.41
CA THR A 23 -11.65 0.86 -16.81
C THR A 23 -10.52 1.58 -17.57
N HIS A 24 -10.35 2.88 -17.31
CA HIS A 24 -9.36 3.73 -17.98
C HIS A 24 -7.97 3.78 -17.31
N TRP A 25 -7.75 3.06 -16.20
CA TRP A 25 -6.40 3.01 -15.63
C TRP A 25 -5.47 2.22 -16.57
N ALA A 26 -4.36 2.87 -16.95
CA ALA A 26 -3.32 2.26 -17.78
C ALA A 26 -2.62 1.12 -17.05
N ASN A 27 -2.29 1.32 -15.76
CA ASN A 27 -1.72 0.27 -14.94
C ASN A 27 -2.81 -0.69 -14.43
N LYS A 28 -2.92 -1.86 -15.06
CA LYS A 28 -3.89 -2.90 -14.70
C LYS A 28 -3.54 -3.66 -13.42
N SER A 29 -2.33 -3.53 -12.90
CA SER A 29 -1.97 -4.13 -11.60
C SER A 29 -2.59 -3.39 -10.41
N ILE A 30 -3.10 -2.17 -10.61
CA ILE A 30 -3.74 -1.38 -9.56
C ILE A 30 -5.23 -1.71 -9.51
N TYR A 31 -5.73 -2.09 -8.33
CA TYR A 31 -7.14 -2.30 -8.05
C TYR A 31 -7.48 -1.90 -6.62
N VAL A 32 -8.74 -1.68 -6.34
CA VAL A 32 -9.25 -1.18 -5.05
C VAL A 32 -10.01 -2.30 -4.39
N ILE A 33 -9.61 -2.66 -3.18
CA ILE A 33 -10.35 -3.60 -2.35
C ILE A 33 -11.41 -2.81 -1.59
N VAL A 34 -12.67 -2.99 -1.96
CA VAL A 34 -13.83 -2.41 -1.31
C VAL A 34 -14.18 -3.29 -0.11
N ASP A 35 -14.16 -2.70 1.09
CA ASP A 35 -14.40 -3.42 2.35
C ASP A 35 -15.62 -2.91 3.12
N ARG A 36 -16.20 -1.78 2.71
CA ARG A 36 -17.44 -1.24 3.28
C ARG A 36 -18.26 -0.51 2.22
N VAL A 37 -19.56 -0.72 2.23
CA VAL A 37 -20.54 -0.03 1.36
C VAL A 37 -21.70 0.44 2.23
N GLU A 38 -22.06 1.71 2.10
CA GLU A 38 -23.19 2.37 2.78
C GLU A 38 -24.16 2.86 1.70
N PRO A 39 -25.18 2.07 1.32
CA PRO A 39 -26.15 2.47 0.30
C PRO A 39 -27.06 3.61 0.79
N ASP A 40 -27.48 4.48 -0.12
CA ASP A 40 -28.42 5.59 0.16
C ASP A 40 -29.90 5.25 -0.14
N GLY A 41 -30.16 4.01 -0.59
CA GLY A 41 -31.49 3.54 -0.97
C GLY A 41 -31.90 3.86 -2.41
N LYS A 42 -31.08 4.56 -3.20
CA LYS A 42 -31.37 4.97 -4.58
C LYS A 42 -30.48 4.30 -5.63
N GLY A 43 -29.86 3.17 -5.26
CA GLY A 43 -28.86 2.48 -6.10
C GLY A 43 -27.47 3.13 -6.08
N TYR A 44 -27.25 4.07 -5.16
CA TYR A 44 -25.96 4.72 -4.90
C TYR A 44 -25.63 4.65 -3.41
N GLY A 45 -24.62 5.41 -2.98
CA GLY A 45 -24.20 5.47 -1.58
C GLY A 45 -22.75 5.91 -1.43
N LYS A 46 -22.10 5.40 -0.40
CA LYS A 46 -20.66 5.57 -0.17
C LYS A 46 -19.98 4.21 -0.16
N ALA A 47 -18.95 4.05 -0.97
CA ALA A 47 -18.06 2.90 -0.92
C ALA A 47 -16.72 3.32 -0.33
N TYR A 48 -16.16 2.46 0.51
CA TYR A 48 -14.87 2.64 1.16
C TYR A 48 -13.96 1.46 0.84
N GLY A 49 -12.66 1.73 0.76
CA GLY A 49 -11.72 0.70 0.37
C GLY A 49 -10.30 1.23 0.22
N ILE A 50 -9.38 0.33 -0.10
CA ILE A 50 -7.95 0.62 -0.14
C ILE A 50 -7.42 0.26 -1.53
N PRO A 51 -6.73 1.18 -2.23
CA PRO A 51 -6.05 0.86 -3.46
C PRO A 51 -4.86 -0.06 -3.15
N THR A 52 -4.64 -1.03 -4.02
CA THR A 52 -3.57 -2.00 -3.97
C THR A 52 -2.91 -2.12 -5.33
N GLU A 53 -1.66 -2.55 -5.35
CA GLU A 53 -0.93 -2.89 -6.56
C GLU A 53 -0.43 -4.34 -6.40
N ASN A 54 -1.02 -5.26 -7.17
CA ASN A 54 -0.85 -6.71 -7.03
C ASN A 54 -1.02 -7.20 -5.57
N GLY A 55 -2.08 -6.75 -4.89
CA GLY A 55 -2.38 -7.12 -3.50
C GLY A 55 -1.48 -6.47 -2.44
N GLY A 56 -0.46 -5.71 -2.85
CA GLY A 56 0.36 -4.93 -1.95
C GLY A 56 -0.15 -3.50 -1.76
N PHE A 57 0.47 -2.76 -0.83
CA PHE A 57 0.19 -1.35 -0.63
C PHE A 57 0.30 -0.53 -1.92
N CYS A 58 -0.62 0.41 -2.13
CA CYS A 58 -0.58 1.36 -3.24
C CYS A 58 -0.81 2.79 -2.75
N SER A 59 0.04 3.71 -3.20
CA SER A 59 -0.01 5.12 -2.85
C SER A 59 -1.01 5.94 -3.68
N TYR A 60 -1.82 5.30 -4.52
CA TYR A 60 -2.61 5.95 -5.57
C TYR A 60 -3.48 7.13 -5.11
N TRP A 61 -4.02 7.04 -3.89
CA TRP A 61 -4.85 8.10 -3.28
C TRP A 61 -4.22 8.75 -2.05
N GLN A 62 -2.90 8.66 -1.89
CA GLN A 62 -2.17 9.36 -0.83
C GLN A 62 -2.23 10.89 -0.91
N THR A 63 -2.85 11.48 -1.92
CA THR A 63 -3.11 12.92 -1.99
C THR A 63 -4.59 13.26 -1.81
N ASP A 64 -5.49 12.27 -1.83
CA ASP A 64 -6.93 12.51 -1.68
C ASP A 64 -7.29 12.66 -0.20
N LYS A 65 -7.82 13.85 0.16
CA LYS A 65 -8.15 14.20 1.54
C LYS A 65 -9.28 13.32 2.11
N LYS A 66 -10.34 13.07 1.34
CA LYS A 66 -11.50 12.31 1.80
C LYS A 66 -11.15 10.84 2.00
N TRP A 67 -10.34 10.30 1.10
CA TRP A 67 -9.83 8.94 1.22
C TRP A 67 -8.90 8.80 2.42
N LYS A 68 -8.00 9.75 2.70
CA LYS A 68 -7.15 9.70 3.90
C LYS A 68 -7.95 9.67 5.20
N GLU A 69 -8.97 10.50 5.30
CA GLU A 69 -9.75 10.68 6.53
C GLU A 69 -10.69 9.50 6.80
N SER A 70 -11.26 8.91 5.75
CA SER A 70 -12.38 7.96 5.91
C SER A 70 -12.28 6.70 5.05
N ARG A 71 -11.28 6.60 4.17
CA ARG A 71 -11.14 5.61 3.09
C ARG A 71 -12.26 5.67 2.05
N LEU A 72 -12.96 6.81 1.94
CA LEU A 72 -13.98 7.01 0.93
C LEU A 72 -13.34 6.92 -0.46
N ILE A 73 -13.85 6.00 -1.28
CA ILE A 73 -13.35 5.81 -2.65
C ILE A 73 -13.77 7.03 -3.49
N PRO A 74 -12.81 7.75 -4.10
CA PRO A 74 -13.12 8.85 -5.00
C PRO A 74 -13.95 8.38 -6.19
N ASN A 75 -15.00 9.13 -6.54
CA ASN A 75 -15.88 8.82 -7.69
C ASN A 75 -16.52 7.41 -7.63
N ASN A 76 -16.84 6.91 -6.44
CA ASN A 76 -17.44 5.57 -6.25
C ASN A 76 -18.76 5.32 -6.99
N GLY A 77 -19.58 6.36 -7.17
CA GLY A 77 -20.87 6.28 -7.89
C GLY A 77 -20.79 6.55 -9.39
N VAL A 78 -19.63 6.97 -9.91
CA VAL A 78 -19.48 7.25 -11.34
C VAL A 78 -19.29 5.94 -12.09
N TYR A 79 -19.89 5.81 -13.27
CA TYR A 79 -19.59 4.71 -14.17
C TYR A 79 -18.10 4.71 -14.58
N GLY A 80 -17.60 3.55 -15.01
CA GLY A 80 -16.17 3.39 -15.35
C GLY A 80 -15.41 2.48 -14.39
N TRP A 81 -16.11 1.75 -13.54
CA TRP A 81 -15.57 0.66 -12.74
C TRP A 81 -15.83 -0.69 -13.40
N GLU A 82 -14.90 -1.61 -13.17
CA GLU A 82 -15.00 -3.02 -13.53
C GLU A 82 -14.68 -3.89 -12.30
N TYR A 83 -15.35 -5.03 -12.20
CA TYR A 83 -15.04 -6.05 -11.21
C TYR A 83 -13.71 -6.72 -11.55
N VAL A 84 -12.89 -7.00 -10.54
CA VAL A 84 -11.61 -7.70 -10.71
C VAL A 84 -11.70 -9.03 -9.96
N GLU A 85 -11.65 -10.11 -10.72
CA GLU A 85 -11.78 -11.47 -10.23
C GLU A 85 -10.39 -12.13 -10.05
N GLY A 86 -10.29 -13.12 -9.17
CA GLY A 86 -9.06 -13.90 -8.98
C GLY A 86 -7.87 -13.16 -8.36
N VAL A 87 -8.10 -12.02 -7.71
CA VAL A 87 -7.06 -11.24 -7.02
C VAL A 87 -7.12 -11.40 -5.50
N THR A 88 -5.99 -11.18 -4.84
CA THR A 88 -5.91 -11.17 -3.38
C THR A 88 -6.78 -10.05 -2.81
N LEU A 89 -7.76 -10.43 -1.99
CA LEU A 89 -8.66 -9.53 -1.26
C LEU A 89 -8.18 -9.27 0.17
N GLU A 90 -7.12 -9.96 0.60
CA GLU A 90 -6.47 -9.69 1.87
C GLU A 90 -5.78 -8.33 1.81
N ILE A 91 -6.41 -7.36 2.45
CA ILE A 91 -5.74 -6.17 2.89
C ILE A 91 -4.86 -6.63 4.04
N ASN A 92 -3.54 -6.73 3.83
CA ASN A 92 -2.60 -6.95 4.93
C ASN A 92 -2.94 -5.95 6.04
N ALA A 93 -3.62 -6.38 7.10
CA ALA A 93 -4.17 -5.50 8.13
C ALA A 93 -3.07 -4.76 8.90
N ASN A 94 -1.84 -5.29 8.82
CA ASN A 94 -0.60 -4.64 9.25
C ASN A 94 -0.30 -3.35 8.47
N LEU A 95 -0.93 -3.11 7.32
CA LEU A 95 -0.82 -1.87 6.54
C LEU A 95 -1.82 -0.79 6.96
N THR A 96 -2.92 -1.13 7.65
CA THR A 96 -4.08 -0.23 7.79
C THR A 96 -4.65 -0.04 9.19
N LYS A 97 -4.25 -0.83 10.22
CA LYS A 97 -4.85 -0.68 11.56
C LYS A 97 -3.92 -0.45 12.76
N ALA A 98 -2.59 -0.50 12.61
CA ALA A 98 -1.68 -0.40 13.76
C ALA A 98 -0.77 0.85 13.83
N LYS A 99 -0.86 1.81 12.89
CA LYS A 99 0.07 2.96 12.83
C LYS A 99 -0.56 4.33 12.50
N LEU A 100 -1.86 4.51 12.80
CA LEU A 100 -2.51 5.84 12.81
C LEU A 100 -2.67 6.42 14.23
N GLU A 101 -2.21 5.72 15.26
CA GLU A 101 -1.71 6.42 16.45
C GLU A 101 -0.44 7.13 16.03
N THR A 102 -0.33 8.41 16.38
CA THR A 102 0.73 9.36 16.02
C THR A 102 2.10 8.88 16.52
N LYS A 103 2.65 7.79 15.97
CA LYS A 103 4.06 7.45 16.15
C LYS A 103 4.85 8.61 15.57
N GLU A 104 5.62 9.27 16.42
CA GLU A 104 6.53 10.33 16.00
C GLU A 104 7.33 9.84 14.80
N ILE A 105 7.23 10.56 13.68
CA ILE A 105 7.95 10.19 12.45
C ILE A 105 9.43 10.32 12.75
N LYS A 106 10.08 9.18 13.02
CA LYS A 106 11.53 9.12 13.21
C LYS A 106 12.19 9.27 11.85
N LYS A 107 12.75 10.46 11.62
CA LYS A 107 13.49 10.76 10.40
C LYS A 107 14.86 10.07 10.43
N PRO A 108 15.38 9.66 9.26
CA PRO A 108 16.74 9.13 9.18
C PRO A 108 17.76 10.21 9.59
N ILE A 109 18.80 9.80 10.31
CA ILE A 109 19.92 10.67 10.67
C ILE A 109 20.95 10.57 9.54
N ASN A 110 21.29 11.67 8.88
CA ASN A 110 22.22 11.69 7.74
C ASN A 110 21.86 10.68 6.63
N SER A 111 20.57 10.47 6.37
CA SER A 111 20.04 9.47 5.41
C SER A 111 20.30 8.00 5.80
N ILE A 112 20.71 7.75 7.05
CA ILE A 112 20.81 6.41 7.63
C ILE A 112 19.48 6.07 8.31
N TYR A 113 18.87 4.99 7.85
CA TYR A 113 17.61 4.45 8.32
C TYR A 113 17.88 3.31 9.30
N ASP A 114 17.48 3.50 10.55
CA ASP A 114 17.47 2.46 11.57
C ASP A 114 16.15 1.69 11.58
N VAL A 115 16.05 0.61 12.36
CA VAL A 115 14.87 -0.29 12.41
C VAL A 115 13.55 0.44 12.69
N GLU A 116 13.58 1.47 13.53
CA GLU A 116 12.40 2.29 13.88
C GLU A 116 12.24 3.54 13.00
N THR A 117 13.13 3.74 12.02
CA THR A 117 13.06 4.91 11.14
C THR A 117 11.94 4.75 10.14
N THR A 118 11.20 5.83 9.89
CA THR A 118 10.11 5.84 8.93
C THR A 118 10.62 6.09 7.52
N ILE A 119 10.22 5.27 6.55
CA ILE A 119 10.54 5.44 5.14
C ILE A 119 9.76 6.64 4.58
N GLY A 120 10.47 7.62 4.03
CA GLY A 120 9.88 8.85 3.51
C GLY A 120 9.41 8.79 2.06
N PHE A 121 9.59 7.66 1.35
CA PHE A 121 9.41 7.56 -0.09
C PHE A 121 8.91 6.19 -0.57
N GLY A 122 8.46 6.13 -1.82
CA GLY A 122 8.14 4.89 -2.54
C GLY A 122 6.95 4.11 -1.97
N LYS A 123 6.91 2.80 -2.28
CA LYS A 123 5.79 1.90 -1.95
C LYS A 123 5.54 1.81 -0.45
N TYR A 124 6.58 1.81 0.37
CA TYR A 124 6.42 1.68 1.83
C TYR A 124 6.58 3.03 2.56
N ARG A 125 6.15 4.13 1.93
CA ARG A 125 6.15 5.45 2.59
C ARG A 125 5.30 5.42 3.86
N ASN A 126 5.83 6.01 4.93
CA ASN A 126 5.27 6.04 6.29
C ASN A 126 5.32 4.71 7.05
N PHE A 127 5.97 3.68 6.51
CA PHE A 127 6.28 2.45 7.26
C PHE A 127 7.63 2.57 7.97
N GLU A 128 7.78 1.90 9.10
CA GLU A 128 9.10 1.74 9.72
C GLU A 128 9.90 0.69 8.95
N VAL A 129 11.23 0.79 8.97
CA VAL A 129 12.11 -0.20 8.33
C VAL A 129 11.79 -1.62 8.84
N CYS A 130 11.53 -1.80 10.13
CA CYS A 130 11.17 -3.10 10.70
C CYS A 130 9.91 -3.71 10.05
N ASP A 131 8.84 -2.91 9.82
CA ASP A 131 7.63 -3.41 9.17
C ASP A 131 7.95 -3.87 7.74
N VAL A 132 8.80 -3.12 7.03
CA VAL A 132 9.17 -3.47 5.65
C VAL A 132 10.06 -4.71 5.60
N ILE A 133 10.93 -4.91 6.59
CA ILE A 133 11.69 -6.16 6.75
C ILE A 133 10.74 -7.35 6.86
N ASP A 134 9.65 -7.23 7.63
CA ASP A 134 8.68 -8.31 7.82
C ASP A 134 7.74 -8.50 6.61
N ILE A 135 7.30 -7.41 5.97
CA ILE A 135 6.34 -7.47 4.87
C ILE A 135 7.02 -7.82 3.53
N ASN A 136 8.17 -7.19 3.24
CA ASN A 136 8.88 -7.35 1.98
C ASN A 136 10.36 -6.94 2.10
N PRO A 137 11.22 -7.86 2.58
CA PRO A 137 12.65 -7.57 2.78
C PRO A 137 13.37 -7.23 1.46
N ASN A 138 12.90 -7.77 0.32
CA ASN A 138 13.47 -7.48 -1.00
C ASN A 138 13.33 -6.00 -1.40
N TYR A 139 12.32 -5.29 -0.90
CA TYR A 139 12.17 -3.87 -1.19
C TYR A 139 13.32 -3.04 -0.63
N LEU A 140 13.84 -3.39 0.55
CA LEU A 140 14.97 -2.69 1.15
C LEU A 140 16.27 -2.92 0.37
N ILE A 141 16.45 -4.13 -0.18
CA ILE A 141 17.56 -4.44 -1.08
C ILE A 141 17.46 -3.55 -2.34
N TRP A 142 16.28 -3.50 -2.95
CA TRP A 142 16.04 -2.62 -4.10
C TRP A 142 16.32 -1.15 -3.75
N ALA A 143 15.90 -0.69 -2.57
CA ALA A 143 16.12 0.68 -2.12
C ALA A 143 17.60 1.01 -1.97
N ILE A 144 18.41 0.13 -1.37
CA ILE A 144 19.88 0.29 -1.25
C ILE A 144 20.52 0.47 -2.64
N GLN A 145 20.06 -0.31 -3.62
CA GLN A 145 20.63 -0.29 -4.97
C GLN A 145 20.20 0.95 -5.76
N ASN A 146 18.93 1.32 -5.71
CA ASN A 146 18.32 2.26 -6.66
C ASN A 146 18.09 3.66 -6.10
N ILE A 147 18.05 3.82 -4.78
CA ILE A 147 17.81 5.12 -4.15
C ILE A 147 19.15 5.74 -3.78
N ASP A 148 19.34 6.99 -4.22
CA ASP A 148 20.52 7.76 -3.86
C ASP A 148 20.46 8.12 -2.37
N LYS A 149 21.61 8.02 -1.68
CA LYS A 149 21.77 8.27 -0.24
C LYS A 149 20.93 7.40 0.70
N PHE A 150 20.24 6.36 0.22
CA PHE A 150 19.54 5.43 1.10
C PHE A 150 20.54 4.45 1.74
N LYS A 151 20.64 4.48 3.06
CA LYS A 151 21.52 3.62 3.85
C LYS A 151 20.77 3.04 5.03
N LEU A 152 20.95 1.75 5.30
CA LEU A 152 20.49 1.10 6.52
C LEU A 152 21.58 1.12 7.59
N SER A 153 21.18 1.27 8.85
CA SER A 153 22.05 1.07 10.00
C SER A 153 22.55 -0.38 10.06
N GLU A 154 23.64 -0.64 10.77
CA GLU A 154 24.14 -2.00 11.01
C GLU A 154 23.07 -2.88 11.67
N LYS A 155 22.33 -2.31 12.63
CA LYS A 155 21.21 -2.99 13.31
C LYS A 155 20.11 -3.40 12.32
N ALA A 156 19.73 -2.50 11.41
CA ALA A 156 18.72 -2.79 10.39
C ALA A 156 19.19 -3.82 9.36
N ILE A 157 20.47 -3.80 8.97
CA ILE A 157 21.06 -4.86 8.12
C ILE A 157 21.06 -6.21 8.83
N ASN A 158 21.38 -6.25 10.12
CA ASN A 158 21.38 -7.49 10.89
C ASN A 158 19.97 -8.06 11.05
N GLU A 159 18.93 -7.23 11.16
CA GLU A 159 17.55 -7.73 11.14
C GLU A 159 17.13 -8.19 9.75
N LEU A 160 17.56 -7.49 8.69
CA LEU A 160 17.27 -7.88 7.31
C LEU A 160 17.94 -9.22 6.95
N SER A 161 19.18 -9.45 7.37
CA SER A 161 19.94 -10.67 7.10
C SER A 161 19.33 -11.92 7.73
N LYS A 162 18.59 -11.76 8.83
CA LYS A 162 17.82 -12.86 9.46
C LYS A 162 16.64 -13.32 8.59
N LYS A 163 16.09 -12.43 7.75
CA LYS A 163 14.92 -12.72 6.91
C LYS A 163 15.28 -13.13 5.49
N ILE A 164 16.41 -12.67 4.98
CA ILE A 164 16.84 -12.94 3.61
C ILE A 164 18.36 -13.07 3.50
N ILE A 165 18.80 -13.91 2.56
CA ILE A 165 20.22 -14.03 2.20
C ILE A 165 20.66 -12.74 1.50
N LEU A 166 21.46 -11.94 2.20
CA LEU A 166 22.07 -10.74 1.64
C LEU A 166 23.38 -11.10 0.94
N LYS A 167 23.55 -10.63 -0.30
CA LYS A 167 24.82 -10.72 -1.03
C LYS A 167 25.80 -9.68 -0.50
N ASP A 168 27.08 -10.02 -0.42
CA ASP A 168 28.15 -9.11 0.01
C ASP A 168 28.19 -7.80 -0.81
N SER A 169 27.82 -7.89 -2.10
CA SER A 169 27.69 -6.72 -2.96
C SER A 169 26.70 -5.67 -2.44
N ILE A 170 25.60 -6.11 -1.81
CA ILE A 170 24.58 -5.20 -1.25
C ILE A 170 25.11 -4.52 0.00
N ILE A 171 25.81 -5.27 0.86
CA ILE A 171 26.43 -4.74 2.08
C ILE A 171 27.47 -3.68 1.72
N GLN A 172 28.30 -3.94 0.69
CA GLN A 172 29.27 -2.97 0.19
C GLN A 172 28.61 -1.70 -0.36
N ILE A 173 27.52 -1.83 -1.12
CA ILE A 173 26.77 -0.66 -1.63
C ILE A 173 26.19 0.17 -0.48
N ASN A 174 25.60 -0.47 0.53
CA ASN A 174 25.07 0.21 1.70
C ASN A 174 26.15 0.99 2.46
N ASN A 175 27.34 0.43 2.58
CA ASN A 175 28.43 1.05 3.33
C ASN A 175 29.13 2.17 2.56
N ARG A 176 29.13 2.14 1.22
CA ARG A 176 29.79 3.12 0.34
C ARG A 176 29.04 4.45 0.19
N LYS A 177 27.71 4.45 0.30
CA LYS A 177 26.88 5.65 0.23
C LYS A 177 26.83 6.37 1.58
#